data_AF-A0A2E0BH66-F1
#
_entry.id   AF-A0A2E0BH66-F1
#
_cell.length_a   1.000
_cell.length_b   1.000
_cell.length_c   1.000
_cell.angle_alpha   90.00
_cell.angle_beta   90.00
_cell.angle_gamma   90.00
#
_symmetry.space_group_name_H-M   'P 1'
#
loop_
_entity.id
_entity.type
_entity.pdbx_description
1 polymer ?
#
loop_
_entity_poly.entity_id
_entity_poly.type
_entity_poly.pdbx_seq_one_letter_code
_entity_poly.pdbx_strand_id
1 'polypeptide(L)' 'MVRNFWNKIVKSQEQRAAYYMLQNLSDRQLSDIGVTRSEIKYRVYK' A
#
# COMPACT_ATOMS: atom_id res chain seq x y z
N MET A 1 -17.34 19.66 4.44
CA MET A 1 -15.91 19.94 4.17
C MET A 1 -14.98 19.07 5.03
N VAL A 2 -15.15 19.03 6.36
CA VAL A 2 -14.33 18.20 7.30
C VAL A 2 -14.33 16.71 6.95
N ARG A 3 -15.49 16.12 6.62
CA ARG A 3 -15.60 14.69 6.26
C ARG A 3 -14.74 14.30 5.05
N ASN A 4 -14.66 15.16 4.04
CA ASN A 4 -13.86 14.91 2.84
C ASN A 4 -12.36 14.98 3.13
N PHE A 5 -11.96 15.87 4.04
CA PHE A 5 -10.58 15.95 4.53
C PHE A 5 -10.21 14.72 5.35
N TRP A 6 -11.12 14.26 6.21
CA TRP A 6 -10.93 13.06 7.01
C TRP A 6 -10.80 11.80 6.18
N ASN A 7 -11.63 11.65 5.15
CA ASN A 7 -11.53 10.54 4.20
C ASN A 7 -10.18 10.53 3.45
N LYS A 8 -9.62 11.70 3.12
CA LYS A 8 -8.28 11.79 2.50
C LYS A 8 -7.17 11.32 3.45
N ILE A 9 -7.27 11.68 4.73
CA ILE A 9 -6.30 11.24 5.74
C ILE A 9 -6.40 9.73 5.94
N VAL A 10 -7.61 9.21 6.10
CA VAL A 10 -7.85 7.76 6.24
C VAL A 10 -7.26 7.00 5.05
N LYS A 11 -7.56 7.44 3.81
CA LYS A 11 -6.99 6.83 2.59
C LYS A 11 -5.47 6.83 2.60
N SER A 12 -4.84 7.92 3.03
CA SER A 12 -3.37 7.99 3.13
C SER A 12 -2.80 7.02 4.17
N GLN A 13 -3.49 6.82 5.30
CA GLN A 13 -3.07 5.85 6.32
C GLN A 13 -3.26 4.42 5.84
N GLU A 14 -4.37 4.11 5.16
CA GLU A 14 -4.62 2.80 4.54
C GLU A 14 -3.54 2.45 3.52
N GLN A 15 -3.17 3.39 2.64
CA GLN A 15 -2.06 3.20 1.68
C GLN A 15 -0.74 2.94 2.40
N ARG A 16 -0.43 3.71 3.46
CA ARG A 16 0.81 3.51 4.23
C ARG A 16 0.85 2.15 4.94
N ALA A 17 -0.27 1.72 5.51
CA ALA A 17 -0.41 0.41 6.14
C ALA A 17 -0.23 -0.71 5.10
N ALA A 18 -0.90 -0.60 3.94
CA ALA A 18 -0.76 -1.55 2.83
C ALA A 18 0.69 -1.65 2.34
N TYR A 19 1.36 -0.50 2.15
CA TYR A 19 2.78 -0.46 1.78
C TYR A 19 3.66 -1.20 2.79
N TYR A 20 3.45 -0.95 4.09
CA TYR A 20 4.22 -1.60 5.14
C TYR A 20 3.96 -3.11 5.19
N MET A 21 2.70 -3.54 5.09
CA MET A 21 2.34 -4.96 5.06
C MET A 21 3.02 -5.67 3.89
N LEU A 22 2.92 -5.11 2.67
CA LEU A 22 3.54 -5.69 1.48
C LEU A 22 5.07 -5.73 1.58
N GLN A 23 5.70 -4.70 2.14
CA GLN A 23 7.15 -4.70 2.33
C GLN A 23 7.65 -5.76 3.32
N ASN A 24 6.82 -6.21 4.26
CA ASN A 24 7.19 -7.26 5.21
C ASN A 24 6.95 -8.68 4.66
N LEU A 25 6.34 -8.82 3.48
CA LEU A 25 6.24 -10.12 2.83
C LEU A 25 7.59 -10.56 2.28
N SER A 26 7.81 -11.88 2.25
CA SER A 26 8.97 -12.46 1.54
C SER A 26 8.80 -12.34 0.03
N ASP A 27 9.91 -12.41 -0.70
CA ASP A 27 9.89 -12.32 -2.17
C ASP A 27 9.09 -13.48 -2.80
N ARG A 28 9.04 -14.65 -2.15
CA ARG A 28 8.17 -15.76 -2.57
C ARG A 28 6.69 -15.40 -2.44
N GLN A 29 6.27 -14.87 -1.29
CA GLN A 29 4.88 -14.45 -1.08
C GLN A 29 4.46 -13.32 -2.02
N LEU A 30 5.37 -12.38 -2.28
CA LEU A 30 5.16 -11.32 -3.27
C LEU A 30 5.02 -11.90 -4.69
N SER A 31 5.87 -12.86 -5.05
CA SER A 31 5.79 -13.58 -6.33
C SER A 31 4.49 -14.38 -6.46
N ASP A 32 4.02 -15.01 -5.38
CA ASP A 32 2.79 -15.81 -5.38
C ASP A 32 1.56 -14.93 -5.71
N ILE A 33 1.59 -13.64 -5.36
CA ILE A 33 0.56 -12.65 -5.70
C ILE A 33 0.88 -11.82 -6.97
N GLY A 34 1.95 -12.16 -7.69
CA GLY A 34 2.33 -11.50 -8.95
C GLY A 34 2.81 -10.05 -8.80
N VAL A 35 3.48 -9.73 -7.69
CA VAL A 35 4.06 -8.41 -7.41
C VAL A 35 5.55 -8.56 -7.13
N THR A 36 6.36 -7.63 -7.63
CA THR A 36 7.78 -7.53 -7.25
C THR A 36 7.99 -6.43 -6.21
N ARG A 37 9.03 -6.54 -5.38
CA ARG A 37 9.29 -5.59 -4.29
C ARG A 37 9.45 -4.14 -4.77
N SER A 38 10.05 -3.95 -5.95
CA SER A 38 10.21 -2.65 -6.60
C SER A 38 8.88 -2.02 -7.04
N GLU A 39 7.87 -2.82 -7.35
CA GLU A 39 6.55 -2.37 -7.78
C GLU A 39 5.65 -1.90 -6.64
N ILE A 40 5.91 -2.35 -5.40
CA ILE A 40 5.02 -2.10 -4.24
C ILE A 40 4.70 -0.61 -4.10
N LYS A 41 5.73 0.26 -4.14
CA LYS A 41 5.54 1.71 -4.01
C LYS A 41 4.63 2.26 -5.11
N TYR A 42 4.87 1.85 -6.35
CA TYR A 42 4.10 2.32 -7.49
C TYR A 42 2.65 1.84 -7.43
N ARG A 43 2.40 0.56 -7.11
CA ARG A 43 1.05 -0.01 -7.02
C ARG A 43 0.21 0.52 -5.87
N VAL A 44 0.83 0.93 -4.76
CA VAL A 44 0.10 1.45 -3.59
C VAL A 44 -0.25 2.94 -3.72
N TYR A 45 0.59 3.73 -4.37
CA TYR A 45 0.47 5.20 -4.39
C TYR A 45 0.05 5.80 -5.73
N LYS A 46 0.06 5.03 -6.83
CA LYS A 46 -0.52 5.46 -8.11
C LYS A 46 -2.03 5.29 -8.11
#